data_AF-A0A160T625-F1
#
_entry.id   AF-A0A160T625-F1
#
_cell.length_a   1.000
_cell.length_b   1.000
_cell.length_c   1.000
_cell.angle_alpha   90.00
_cell.angle_beta   90.00
_cell.angle_gamma   90.00
#
_symmetry.space_group_name_H-M   'P 1'
#
loop_
_entity.id
_entity.type
_entity.pdbx_description
1 polymer ?
#
loop_
_entity_poly.entity_id
_entity_poly.type
_entity_poly.pdbx_seq_one_letter_code
_entity_poly.pdbx_strand_id
1 'polypeptide(L)'
;MNLKPIAASLPRLAAVLGVNTIPALGWLRETWSAEVAMLLYYLETVAVILLVGAMVRLIVPAVDERGVSIAGERNRLARSYVFFMLVFAAGIGLFLGLALWRLLGVPIPWRSVGVAMAVIIVLQLVAYGWEAYRLRPLDIADAERLVNRDMGRITILHLGVLFGMFLAAARLAWFVWPFIILKTMVDVAGLVDQMRRKWREANEADAQ
;
A
#
# COMPACT_ATOMS: atom_id res chain seq x y z
N MET A 1 19.55 -0.97 25.53
CA MET A 1 18.52 -1.33 24.53
C MET A 1 18.44 -0.21 23.50
N ASN A 2 18.83 -0.45 22.25
CA ASN A 2 18.90 0.60 21.22
C ASN A 2 17.49 0.86 20.64
N LEU A 3 16.84 1.95 21.06
CA LEU A 3 15.46 2.31 20.69
C LEU A 3 15.35 3.06 19.35
N LYS A 4 16.47 3.53 18.80
CA LYS A 4 16.54 4.27 17.53
C LYS A 4 15.84 3.58 16.35
N PRO A 5 15.99 2.26 16.10
CA PRO A 5 15.31 1.60 14.98
C PRO A 5 13.78 1.56 15.15
N ILE A 6 13.29 1.48 16.39
CA ILE A 6 11.85 1.48 16.69
C ILE A 6 11.27 2.87 16.44
N ALA A 7 11.91 3.93 16.97
CA ALA A 7 11.48 5.30 16.74
C ALA A 7 11.45 5.66 15.24
N ALA A 8 12.43 5.17 14.47
CA ALA A 8 12.52 5.42 13.04
C ALA A 8 11.44 4.71 12.19
N SER A 9 10.65 3.81 12.79
CA SER A 9 9.54 3.10 12.15
C SER A 9 8.16 3.68 12.48
N LEU A 10 8.08 4.63 13.43
CA LEU A 10 6.82 5.20 13.91
C LEU A 10 5.96 5.83 12.80
N PRO A 11 6.49 6.62 11.85
CA PRO A 11 5.66 7.19 10.78
C PRO A 11 5.03 6.12 9.89
N ARG A 12 5.75 5.03 9.65
CA ARG A 12 5.26 3.90 8.85
C ARG A 12 4.23 3.08 9.60
N LEU A 13 4.44 2.83 10.90
CA LEU A 13 3.46 2.19 11.77
C LEU A 13 2.16 3.02 11.80
N ALA A 14 2.28 4.33 11.99
CA ALA A 14 1.13 5.24 12.02
C ALA A 14 0.36 5.23 10.69
N ALA A 15 1.06 5.20 9.54
CA ALA A 15 0.40 5.08 8.24
C ALA A 15 -0.28 3.72 8.06
N VAL A 16 0.39 2.61 8.37
CA VAL A 16 -0.19 1.26 8.28
C VAL A 16 -1.46 1.15 9.13
N LEU A 17 -1.39 1.58 10.38
CA LEU A 17 -2.53 1.55 11.28
C LEU A 17 -3.63 2.52 10.82
N GLY A 18 -3.29 3.76 10.52
CA GLY A 18 -4.27 4.77 10.10
C GLY A 18 -5.02 4.39 8.83
N VAL A 19 -4.29 3.93 7.81
CA VAL A 19 -4.88 3.55 6.52
C VAL A 19 -5.80 2.34 6.65
N ASN A 20 -5.50 1.37 7.53
CA ASN A 20 -6.40 0.24 7.79
C ASN A 20 -7.57 0.59 8.73
N THR A 21 -7.37 1.54 9.65
CA THR A 21 -8.36 1.95 10.63
C THR A 21 -9.46 2.82 10.02
N ILE A 22 -9.14 3.65 9.02
CA ILE A 22 -10.12 4.57 8.40
C ILE A 22 -11.33 3.82 7.79
N PRO A 23 -11.13 2.82 6.89
CA PRO A 23 -12.24 2.01 6.37
C PRO A 23 -12.94 1.19 7.45
N ALA A 24 -12.17 0.61 8.39
CA ALA A 24 -12.73 -0.21 9.47
C ALA A 24 -13.66 0.61 10.38
N LEU A 25 -13.27 1.83 10.77
CA LEU A 25 -14.09 2.71 11.60
C LEU A 25 -15.35 3.19 10.87
N GLY A 26 -15.25 3.50 9.58
CA GLY A 26 -16.41 3.90 8.80
C GLY A 26 -17.45 2.78 8.68
N TRP A 27 -17.00 1.53 8.53
CA TRP A 27 -17.85 0.34 8.54
C TRP A 27 -18.41 0.04 9.94
N LEU A 28 -17.58 0.04 10.98
CA LEU A 28 -17.97 -0.28 12.37
C LEU A 28 -18.97 0.70 12.98
N ARG A 29 -18.92 1.97 12.56
CA ARG A 29 -19.89 2.98 12.99
C ARG A 29 -21.19 2.93 12.19
N GLU A 30 -21.35 1.93 11.32
CA GLU A 30 -22.47 1.77 10.38
C GLU A 30 -22.67 2.99 9.46
N THR A 31 -21.67 3.87 9.38
CA THR A 31 -21.74 5.07 8.54
C THR A 31 -21.51 4.75 7.07
N TRP A 32 -20.77 3.68 6.79
CA TRP A 32 -20.42 3.23 5.45
C TRP A 32 -20.91 1.82 5.22
N SER A 33 -21.41 1.58 4.01
CA SER A 33 -21.76 0.25 3.55
C SER A 33 -20.51 -0.54 3.14
N ALA A 34 -20.67 -1.83 2.86
CA ALA A 34 -19.56 -2.72 2.52
C ALA A 34 -18.93 -2.28 1.20
N GLU A 35 -19.79 -1.85 0.28
CA GLU A 35 -19.49 -1.25 -1.00
C GLU A 35 -18.57 -0.03 -0.86
N VAL A 36 -18.89 0.88 0.07
CA VAL A 36 -18.11 2.09 0.32
C VAL A 36 -16.72 1.75 0.88
N ALA A 37 -16.65 0.78 1.81
CA ALA A 37 -15.37 0.30 2.33
C ALA A 37 -14.51 -0.32 1.21
N MET A 38 -15.08 -1.20 0.38
CA MET A 38 -14.39 -1.80 -0.77
C MET A 38 -13.91 -0.76 -1.78
N LEU A 39 -14.74 0.25 -2.07
CA LEU A 39 -14.36 1.36 -2.95
C LEU A 39 -13.15 2.11 -2.42
N LEU A 40 -13.13 2.42 -1.11
CA LEU A 40 -11.98 3.07 -0.49
C LEU A 40 -10.70 2.24 -0.60
N TYR A 41 -10.79 0.93 -0.37
CA TYR A 41 -9.64 0.04 -0.53
C TYR A 41 -9.12 -0.03 -1.96
N TYR A 42 -10.02 -0.03 -2.94
CA TYR A 42 -9.65 0.03 -4.34
C TYR A 42 -8.93 1.34 -4.67
N LEU A 43 -9.49 2.47 -4.25
CA LEU A 43 -8.89 3.78 -4.47
C LEU A 43 -7.54 3.93 -3.74
N GLU A 44 -7.41 3.41 -2.52
CA GLU A 44 -6.15 3.33 -1.77
C GLU A 44 -5.10 2.57 -2.58
N THR A 45 -5.47 1.42 -3.13
CA THR A 45 -4.56 0.59 -3.94
C THR A 45 -4.05 1.38 -5.15
N VAL A 46 -4.95 2.04 -5.89
CA VAL A 46 -4.57 2.85 -7.05
C VAL A 46 -3.63 3.98 -6.62
N ALA A 47 -3.93 4.67 -5.51
CA ALA A 47 -3.08 5.73 -4.98
C ALA A 47 -1.68 5.22 -4.62
N VAL A 48 -1.57 4.07 -3.95
CA VAL A 48 -0.29 3.43 -3.61
C VAL A 48 0.53 3.13 -4.86
N ILE A 49 -0.09 2.52 -5.88
CA ILE A 49 0.58 2.18 -7.14
C ILE A 49 1.19 3.45 -7.78
N LEU A 50 0.42 4.54 -7.83
CA LEU A 50 0.90 5.80 -8.38
C LEU A 50 2.01 6.42 -7.52
N LEU A 51 1.87 6.39 -6.20
CA LEU A 51 2.86 6.93 -5.26
C LEU A 51 4.19 6.19 -5.32
N VAL A 52 4.18 4.85 -5.33
CA VAL A 52 5.41 4.04 -5.44
C VAL A 52 6.09 4.29 -6.79
N GLY A 53 5.32 4.34 -7.88
CA GLY A 53 5.85 4.68 -9.21
C GLY A 53 6.47 6.08 -9.27
N ALA A 54 5.83 7.06 -8.64
CA ALA A 54 6.34 8.42 -8.54
C ALA A 54 7.62 8.48 -7.68
N MET A 55 7.64 7.78 -6.53
CA MET A 55 8.82 7.70 -5.67
C MET A 55 10.04 7.17 -6.40
N VAL A 56 9.89 6.07 -7.14
CA VAL A 56 11.01 5.49 -7.90
C VAL A 56 11.56 6.53 -8.88
N ARG A 57 10.71 7.33 -9.54
CA ARG A 57 11.18 8.39 -10.46
C ARG A 57 11.84 9.58 -9.77
N LEU A 58 11.33 9.99 -8.60
CA LEU A 58 11.74 11.22 -7.94
C LEU A 58 12.93 11.06 -6.99
N ILE A 59 13.11 9.86 -6.44
CA ILE A 59 14.06 9.63 -5.33
C ILE A 59 15.29 8.83 -5.78
N VAL A 60 15.13 7.90 -6.74
CA VAL A 60 16.28 7.17 -7.29
C VAL A 60 17.11 8.14 -8.13
N PRO A 61 18.42 8.28 -7.85
CA PRO A 61 19.29 9.20 -8.56
C PRO A 61 19.35 8.84 -10.05
N ALA A 62 19.60 9.84 -10.89
CA ALA A 62 19.74 9.64 -12.33
C ALA A 62 21.10 9.04 -12.72
N VAL A 63 22.06 9.08 -11.79
CA VAL A 63 23.46 8.69 -11.99
C VAL A 63 23.86 7.80 -10.82
N ASP A 64 24.56 6.70 -11.09
CA ASP A 64 25.09 5.79 -10.08
C ASP A 64 26.36 6.33 -9.40
N GLU A 65 26.90 5.59 -8.42
CA GLU A 65 28.16 5.94 -7.74
C GLU A 65 29.38 5.98 -8.67
N ARG A 66 29.28 5.41 -9.87
CA ARG A 66 30.34 5.35 -10.89
C ARG A 66 30.21 6.43 -11.96
N GLY A 67 29.20 7.30 -11.86
CA GLY A 67 28.94 8.36 -12.85
C GLY A 67 28.16 7.88 -14.08
N VAL A 68 27.65 6.65 -14.10
CA VAL A 68 26.88 6.08 -15.22
C VAL A 68 25.42 6.48 -15.09
N SER A 69 24.81 6.92 -16.20
CA SER A 69 23.40 7.29 -16.23
C SER A 69 22.51 6.04 -16.08
N ILE A 70 21.78 5.97 -14.97
CA ILE A 70 20.77 4.93 -14.68
C ILE A 70 19.33 5.46 -14.86
N ALA A 71 19.18 6.67 -15.40
CA ALA A 71 17.87 7.30 -15.61
C ALA A 71 16.91 6.45 -16.47
N GLY A 72 17.45 5.72 -17.46
CA GLY A 72 16.68 4.82 -18.31
C GLY A 72 16.12 3.62 -17.55
N GLU A 73 16.94 3.00 -16.70
CA GLU A 73 16.55 1.84 -15.88
C GLU A 73 15.50 2.21 -14.84
N ARG A 74 15.71 3.33 -14.14
CA ARG A 74 14.73 3.90 -13.20
C ARG A 74 13.37 4.12 -13.87
N ASN A 75 13.36 4.75 -15.04
CA ASN A 75 12.12 5.05 -15.76
C ASN A 75 11.42 3.78 -16.26
N ARG A 76 12.20 2.78 -16.70
CA ARG A 76 11.69 1.46 -17.11
C ARG A 76 11.07 0.73 -15.91
N LEU A 77 11.77 0.66 -14.77
CA LEU A 77 11.28 0.03 -13.55
C LEU A 77 9.95 0.65 -13.10
N ALA A 78 9.90 1.98 -12.96
CA ALA A 78 8.68 2.69 -12.57
C ALA A 78 7.53 2.50 -13.56
N ARG A 79 7.81 2.56 -14.88
CA ARG A 79 6.78 2.38 -15.92
C ARG A 79 6.24 0.96 -15.93
N SER A 80 7.11 -0.05 -15.89
CA SER A 80 6.71 -1.46 -15.88
C SER A 80 5.87 -1.77 -14.64
N TYR A 81 6.32 -1.35 -13.45
CA TYR A 81 5.57 -1.51 -12.21
C TYR A 81 4.17 -0.88 -12.31
N VAL A 82 4.08 0.42 -12.65
CA VAL A 82 2.78 1.10 -12.73
C VAL A 82 1.87 0.43 -13.76
N PHE A 83 2.41 0.06 -14.93
CA PHE A 83 1.64 -0.60 -15.97
C PHE A 83 1.07 -1.94 -15.49
N PHE A 84 1.90 -2.86 -15.01
CA PHE A 84 1.46 -4.18 -14.55
C PHE A 84 0.46 -4.07 -13.41
N MET A 85 0.73 -3.20 -12.44
CA MET A 85 -0.13 -3.04 -11.28
C MET A 85 -1.46 -2.37 -11.61
N LEU A 86 -1.48 -1.39 -12.53
CA LEU A 86 -2.73 -0.78 -12.99
C LEU A 86 -3.56 -1.74 -13.84
N VAL A 87 -2.96 -2.56 -14.69
CA VAL A 87 -3.70 -3.59 -15.44
C VAL A 87 -4.37 -4.56 -14.48
N PHE A 88 -3.63 -4.99 -13.45
CA PHE A 88 -4.14 -5.90 -12.45
C PHE A 88 -5.23 -5.26 -11.58
N ALA A 89 -5.01 -4.01 -11.13
CA ALA A 89 -6.01 -3.23 -10.42
C ALA A 89 -7.25 -2.96 -11.30
N ALA A 90 -7.11 -2.72 -12.60
CA ALA A 90 -8.23 -2.53 -13.52
C ALA A 90 -9.11 -3.77 -13.62
N GLY A 91 -8.52 -4.98 -13.61
CA GLY A 91 -9.28 -6.23 -13.55
C GLY A 91 -10.19 -6.31 -12.33
N ILE A 92 -9.68 -5.97 -11.15
CA ILE A 92 -10.49 -5.91 -9.92
C ILE A 92 -11.45 -4.73 -9.93
N GLY A 93 -11.03 -3.57 -10.44
CA GLY A 93 -11.85 -2.37 -10.54
C GLY A 93 -13.07 -2.58 -11.43
N LEU A 94 -12.93 -3.33 -12.52
CA LEU A 94 -14.05 -3.74 -13.37
C LEU A 94 -15.04 -4.59 -12.60
N PHE A 95 -14.54 -5.60 -11.87
CA PHE A 95 -15.39 -6.45 -11.04
C PHE A 95 -16.11 -5.65 -9.95
N LEU A 96 -15.38 -4.82 -9.20
CA LEU A 96 -15.93 -3.96 -8.16
C LEU A 96 -16.96 -3.00 -8.76
N GLY A 97 -16.67 -2.42 -9.92
CA GLY A 97 -17.59 -1.57 -10.66
C GLY A 97 -18.89 -2.29 -11.02
N LEU A 98 -18.82 -3.55 -11.47
CA LEU A 98 -20.00 -4.38 -11.73
C LEU A 98 -20.76 -4.73 -10.44
N ALA A 99 -20.07 -5.02 -9.34
CA ALA A 99 -20.69 -5.27 -8.04
C ALA A 99 -21.42 -4.01 -7.56
N LEU A 100 -20.76 -2.85 -7.58
CA LEU A 100 -21.33 -1.54 -7.25
C LEU A 100 -22.51 -1.20 -8.17
N TRP A 101 -22.39 -1.45 -9.47
CA TRP A 101 -23.47 -1.25 -10.43
C TRP A 101 -24.67 -2.14 -10.09
N ARG A 102 -24.46 -3.43 -9.85
CA ARG A 102 -25.55 -4.35 -9.49
C ARG A 102 -26.20 -3.98 -8.14
N LEU A 103 -25.48 -3.26 -7.28
CA LEU A 103 -25.88 -2.78 -5.96
C LEU A 103 -26.28 -1.29 -5.96
N LEU A 104 -26.57 -0.68 -7.12
CA LEU A 104 -26.87 0.76 -7.36
C LEU A 104 -27.98 1.40 -6.50
N GLY A 105 -28.60 0.67 -5.57
CA GLY A 105 -29.50 1.23 -4.56
C GLY A 105 -28.79 1.90 -3.37
N VAL A 106 -27.47 1.75 -3.24
CA VAL A 106 -26.72 2.30 -2.10
C VAL A 106 -26.14 3.69 -2.45
N PRO A 107 -26.55 4.77 -1.77
CA PRO A 107 -25.98 6.09 -1.99
C PRO A 107 -24.53 6.14 -1.50
N ILE A 108 -23.59 6.44 -2.40
CA ILE A 108 -22.17 6.60 -2.05
C ILE A 108 -21.95 8.02 -1.50
N PRO A 109 -21.50 8.17 -0.23
CA PRO A 109 -21.22 9.48 0.35
C PRO A 109 -19.88 10.03 -0.15
N TRP A 110 -19.83 10.52 -1.38
CA TRP A 110 -18.61 10.98 -2.07
C TRP A 110 -17.78 11.98 -1.26
N ARG A 111 -18.42 12.86 -0.49
CA ARG A 111 -17.73 13.81 0.39
C ARG A 111 -16.91 13.09 1.47
N SER A 112 -17.51 12.11 2.14
CA SER A 112 -16.85 11.31 3.18
C SER A 112 -15.73 10.45 2.59
N VAL A 113 -15.98 9.84 1.42
CA VAL A 113 -14.98 9.06 0.67
C VAL A 113 -13.80 9.95 0.29
N GLY A 114 -14.05 11.16 -0.22
CA GLY A 114 -13.01 12.11 -0.61
C GLY A 114 -12.14 12.54 0.57
N VAL A 115 -12.75 12.84 1.72
CA VAL A 115 -12.02 13.18 2.96
C VAL A 115 -11.17 12.00 3.44
N ALA A 116 -11.74 10.79 3.47
CA ALA A 116 -11.03 9.58 3.86
C ALA A 116 -9.81 9.32 2.94
N MET A 117 -10.00 9.43 1.63
CA MET A 117 -8.92 9.29 0.66
C MET A 117 -7.84 10.37 0.82
N ALA A 118 -8.22 11.62 1.07
CA ALA A 118 -7.24 12.69 1.32
C ALA A 118 -6.37 12.37 2.55
N VAL A 119 -6.98 11.90 3.64
CA VAL A 119 -6.25 11.49 4.84
C VAL A 119 -5.33 10.29 4.55
N ILE A 120 -5.83 9.27 3.85
CA ILE A 120 -5.04 8.11 3.43
C ILE A 120 -3.82 8.53 2.61
N ILE A 121 -4.02 9.39 1.60
CA ILE A 121 -2.93 9.90 0.76
C ILE A 121 -1.91 10.69 1.59
N VAL A 122 -2.35 11.56 2.49
CA VAL A 122 -1.43 12.30 3.39
C VAL A 122 -0.62 11.36 4.27
N LEU A 123 -1.27 10.36 4.89
CA LEU A 123 -0.56 9.37 5.72
C LEU A 123 0.47 8.57 4.91
N GLN A 124 0.10 8.16 3.70
CA GLN A 124 1.03 7.47 2.80
C GLN A 124 2.19 8.37 2.41
N LEU A 125 1.93 9.62 1.99
CA LEU A 125 2.97 10.58 1.65
C LEU A 125 3.93 10.84 2.82
N VAL A 126 3.44 10.93 4.05
CA VAL A 126 4.29 11.09 5.24
C VAL A 126 5.16 9.85 5.45
N ALA A 127 4.60 8.65 5.40
CA ALA A 127 5.36 7.42 5.58
C ALA A 127 6.42 7.22 4.49
N TYR A 128 6.01 7.34 3.24
CA TYR A 128 6.88 7.19 2.08
C TYR A 128 7.93 8.31 2.00
N GLY A 129 7.53 9.56 2.25
CA GLY A 129 8.43 10.71 2.30
C GLY A 129 9.47 10.59 3.41
N TRP A 130 9.08 10.07 4.58
CA TRP A 130 10.01 9.80 5.66
C TRP A 130 11.00 8.69 5.30
N GLU A 131 10.53 7.58 4.71
CA GLU A 131 11.43 6.52 4.24
C GLU A 131 12.39 7.04 3.16
N ALA A 132 11.90 7.85 2.24
CA ALA A 132 12.70 8.48 1.19
C ALA A 132 13.79 9.39 1.77
N TYR A 133 13.42 10.27 2.70
CA TYR A 133 14.35 11.20 3.34
C TYR A 133 15.47 10.44 4.04
N ARG A 134 15.13 9.33 4.72
CA ARG A 134 16.09 8.55 5.50
C ARG A 134 16.99 7.65 4.66
N LEU A 135 16.50 7.20 3.50
CA LEU A 135 17.20 6.26 2.61
C LEU A 135 17.90 6.98 1.46
N ARG A 136 18.02 8.32 1.49
CA ARG A 136 18.80 9.04 0.47
C ARG A 136 20.30 8.83 0.70
N PRO A 137 21.07 8.40 -0.33
CA PRO A 137 20.65 8.05 -1.69
C PRO A 137 20.06 6.63 -1.81
N LEU A 138 18.91 6.49 -2.47
CA LEU A 138 18.27 5.20 -2.69
C LEU A 138 18.92 4.54 -3.91
N ASP A 139 19.61 3.42 -3.71
CA ASP A 139 20.16 2.64 -4.82
C ASP A 139 19.02 2.00 -5.63
N ILE A 140 19.28 1.69 -6.91
CA ILE A 140 18.31 1.06 -7.80
C ILE A 140 17.91 -0.33 -7.29
N ALA A 141 18.83 -1.04 -6.64
CA ALA A 141 18.55 -2.32 -5.99
C ALA A 141 17.50 -2.19 -4.87
N ASP A 142 17.55 -1.10 -4.10
CA ASP A 142 16.56 -0.83 -3.06
C ASP A 142 15.21 -0.41 -3.64
N ALA A 143 15.21 0.30 -4.77
CA ALA A 143 14.00 0.61 -5.52
C ALA A 143 13.32 -0.65 -6.09
N GLU A 144 14.10 -1.60 -6.64
CA GLU A 144 13.60 -2.89 -7.09
C GLU A 144 13.02 -3.71 -5.93
N ARG A 145 13.70 -3.74 -4.77
CA ARG A 145 13.17 -4.39 -3.56
C ARG A 145 11.87 -3.75 -3.08
N LEU A 146 11.77 -2.41 -3.12
CA LEU A 146 10.56 -1.68 -2.77
C LEU A 146 9.40 -2.07 -3.69
N VAL A 147 9.64 -2.06 -5.00
CA VAL A 147 8.68 -2.46 -6.03
C VAL A 147 8.26 -3.91 -5.86
N ASN A 148 9.19 -4.85 -5.75
CA ASN A 148 8.89 -6.27 -5.62
C ASN A 148 8.10 -6.59 -4.35
N ARG A 149 8.45 -5.95 -3.23
CA ARG A 149 7.70 -6.08 -1.97
C ARG A 149 6.27 -5.57 -2.12
N ASP A 150 6.10 -4.41 -2.76
CA ASP A 150 4.78 -3.83 -2.95
C ASP A 150 3.92 -4.64 -3.93
N MET A 151 4.52 -5.12 -5.03
CA MET A 151 3.89 -6.06 -5.95
C MET A 151 3.41 -7.32 -5.22
N GLY A 152 4.28 -7.98 -4.44
CA GLY A 152 3.91 -9.19 -3.70
C GLY A 152 2.75 -8.93 -2.73
N ARG A 153 2.79 -7.82 -1.99
CA ARG A 153 1.70 -7.41 -1.10
C ARG A 153 0.39 -7.23 -1.87
N ILE A 154 0.40 -6.41 -2.92
CA ILE A 154 -0.82 -6.08 -3.65
C ILE A 154 -1.35 -7.34 -4.33
N THR A 155 -0.50 -8.19 -4.91
CA THR A 155 -0.89 -9.49 -5.48
C THR A 155 -1.59 -10.37 -4.45
N ILE A 156 -1.03 -10.52 -3.25
CA ILE A 156 -1.66 -11.31 -2.17
C ILE A 156 -3.03 -10.72 -1.80
N LEU A 157 -3.12 -9.40 -1.65
CA LEU A 157 -4.37 -8.72 -1.32
C LEU A 157 -5.42 -8.94 -2.40
N HIS A 158 -5.04 -8.84 -3.67
CA HIS A 158 -5.94 -9.02 -4.80
C HIS A 158 -6.38 -10.48 -4.94
N LEU A 159 -5.49 -11.45 -4.70
CA LEU A 159 -5.86 -12.85 -4.61
C LEU A 159 -6.85 -13.07 -3.47
N GLY A 160 -6.61 -12.44 -2.32
CA GLY A 160 -7.53 -12.44 -1.17
C GLY A 160 -8.90 -11.84 -1.50
N VAL A 161 -8.95 -10.72 -2.21
CA VAL A 161 -10.20 -10.13 -2.74
C VAL A 161 -10.89 -11.11 -3.67
N LEU A 162 -10.17 -11.67 -4.63
CA LEU A 162 -10.70 -12.61 -5.61
C LEU A 162 -11.32 -13.84 -4.93
N PHE A 163 -10.64 -14.44 -3.95
CA PHE A 163 -11.17 -15.58 -3.19
C PHE A 163 -12.32 -15.17 -2.27
N GLY A 164 -12.17 -14.08 -1.53
CA GLY A 164 -13.22 -13.57 -0.65
C GLY A 164 -14.50 -13.24 -1.42
N MET A 165 -14.38 -12.80 -2.66
CA MET A 165 -15.49 -12.49 -3.55
C MET A 165 -16.32 -13.72 -3.92
N PHE A 166 -15.71 -14.91 -4.07
CA PHE A 166 -16.46 -16.16 -4.21
C PHE A 166 -17.25 -16.50 -2.94
N LEU A 167 -16.72 -16.17 -1.75
CA LEU A 167 -17.45 -16.26 -0.49
C LEU A 167 -18.55 -15.19 -0.36
N ALA A 168 -18.30 -13.99 -0.86
CA ALA A 168 -19.21 -12.84 -0.83
C ALA A 168 -20.47 -13.06 -1.66
N ALA A 169 -20.38 -13.88 -2.72
CA ALA A 169 -21.54 -14.33 -3.50
C ALA A 169 -22.61 -15.01 -2.64
N ALA A 170 -22.23 -15.57 -1.47
CA ALA A 170 -23.19 -16.05 -0.49
C ALA A 170 -23.74 -14.93 0.40
N ARG A 171 -22.88 -14.06 0.97
CA ARG A 171 -23.25 -12.88 1.77
C ARG A 171 -22.21 -11.77 1.69
N LEU A 172 -22.59 -10.61 1.15
CA LEU A 172 -21.69 -9.46 0.97
C LEU A 172 -21.12 -8.92 2.29
N ALA A 173 -21.92 -8.88 3.35
CA ALA A 173 -21.47 -8.42 4.67
C ALA A 173 -20.36 -9.30 5.29
N TRP A 174 -20.25 -10.56 4.86
CA TRP A 174 -19.22 -11.49 5.34
C TRP A 174 -17.89 -11.34 4.61
N PHE A 175 -17.85 -10.58 3.51
CA PHE A 175 -16.62 -10.28 2.77
C PHE A 175 -15.70 -9.31 3.50
N VAL A 176 -16.30 -8.31 4.15
CA VAL A 176 -15.57 -7.17 4.72
C VAL A 176 -14.58 -7.63 5.80
N TRP A 177 -15.01 -8.56 6.66
CA TRP A 177 -14.21 -9.00 7.81
C TRP A 177 -12.94 -9.78 7.43
N PRO A 178 -13.00 -10.88 6.66
CA PRO A 178 -11.81 -11.57 6.18
C PRO A 178 -10.87 -10.65 5.41
N PHE A 179 -11.42 -9.73 4.61
CA PHE A 179 -10.61 -8.79 3.85
C PHE A 179 -9.85 -7.80 4.77
N ILE A 180 -10.53 -7.16 5.73
CA ILE A 180 -9.89 -6.26 6.70
C ILE A 180 -8.80 -7.00 7.46
N ILE A 181 -9.09 -8.21 7.94
CA ILE A 181 -8.15 -9.03 8.71
C ILE A 181 -6.94 -9.37 7.85
N LEU A 182 -7.15 -9.90 6.64
CA LEU A 182 -6.08 -10.29 5.74
C LEU A 182 -5.21 -9.08 5.37
N LYS A 183 -5.82 -7.95 5.06
CA LYS A 183 -5.10 -6.71 4.74
C LYS A 183 -4.23 -6.25 5.90
N THR A 184 -4.82 -6.20 7.09
CA THR A 184 -4.10 -5.81 8.30
C THR A 184 -2.94 -6.77 8.58
N MET A 185 -3.16 -8.08 8.47
CA MET A 185 -2.12 -9.09 8.65
C MET A 185 -0.97 -8.92 7.67
N VAL A 186 -1.26 -8.73 6.38
CA VAL A 186 -0.24 -8.55 5.34
C VAL A 186 0.54 -7.26 5.55
N ASP A 187 -0.14 -6.15 5.86
CA ASP A 187 0.53 -4.87 6.10
C ASP A 187 1.41 -4.91 7.37
N VAL A 188 0.92 -5.52 8.44
CA VAL A 188 1.67 -5.68 9.70
C VAL A 188 2.86 -6.63 9.51
N ALA A 189 2.68 -7.76 8.81
CA ALA A 189 3.77 -8.69 8.51
C ALA A 189 4.90 -7.99 7.75
N GLY A 190 4.56 -7.19 6.73
CA GLY A 190 5.54 -6.41 5.98
C GLY A 190 6.31 -5.38 6.82
N LEU A 191 5.66 -4.81 7.85
CA LEU A 191 6.32 -3.92 8.80
C LEU A 191 7.25 -4.68 9.76
N VAL A 192 6.79 -5.80 10.31
CA VAL A 192 7.57 -6.64 11.24
C VAL A 192 8.85 -7.16 10.58
N ASP A 193 8.75 -7.64 9.33
CA ASP A 193 9.92 -8.11 8.58
C ASP A 193 10.95 -7.00 8.37
N GLN A 194 10.50 -5.78 8.08
CA GLN A 194 11.39 -4.63 7.94
C GLN A 194 12.08 -4.28 9.26
N MET A 195 11.36 -4.29 10.38
CA MET A 195 11.93 -4.01 11.70
C MET A 195 12.95 -5.08 12.11
N ARG A 196 12.63 -6.36 11.86
CA ARG A 196 13.53 -7.48 12.15
C ARG A 196 14.84 -7.38 11.37
N ARG A 197 14.78 -7.00 10.08
CA ARG A 197 15.98 -6.83 9.25
C ARG A 197 16.88 -5.70 9.77
N LYS A 198 16.30 -4.52 10.04
CA LYS A 198 17.04 -3.37 10.59
C LYS A 198 17.68 -3.68 11.94
N TRP A 199 17.02 -4.49 12.76
CA TRP A 199 17.55 -4.90 14.05
C TRP A 199 18.76 -5.83 13.92
N ARG A 200 18.76 -6.75 12.93
CA ARG A 200 19.93 -7.60 12.64
C ARG A 200 21.11 -6.78 12.15
N GLU A 201 20.89 -5.89 11.19
CA GLU A 201 21.93 -4.99 10.64
C GLU A 201 22.60 -4.15 11.75
N ALA A 202 21.81 -3.60 12.69
CA ALA A 202 22.35 -2.82 13.79
C ALA A 202 23.20 -3.65 14.77
N ASN A 203 22.79 -4.87 15.07
CA ASN A 203 23.54 -5.74 15.99
C ASN A 203 24.82 -6.30 15.35
N GLU A 204 24.82 -6.52 14.03
CA GLU A 204 26.01 -6.96 13.29
C GLU A 204 27.06 -5.83 13.20
N ALA A 205 26.62 -4.57 13.08
CA ALA A 205 27.50 -3.41 13.08
C ALA A 205 28.13 -3.13 14.46
N ASP A 206 27.41 -3.40 15.55
CA ASP A 206 27.92 -3.23 16.92
C ASP A 206 28.90 -4.36 17.34
N ALA A 207 28.97 -5.45 16.57
CA ALA A 207 29.83 -6.60 16.82
C ALA A 207 31.18 -6.57 16.07
N GLN A 208 31.38 -5.58 15.18
CA GLN A 208 32.63 -5.34 14.43
C GLN A 208 33.41 -4.18 15.05
#